data_AF-A0A4Q5TYB9-F1
#
_entry.id   AF-A0A4Q5TYB9-F1
#
_cell.length_a   1.000
_cell.length_b   1.000
_cell.length_c   1.000
_cell.angle_alpha   90.00
_cell.angle_beta   90.00
_cell.angle_gamma   90.00
#
_symmetry.space_group_name_H-M   'P 1'
#
loop_
_entity.id
_entity.type
_entity.pdbx_description
1 polymer ?
#
loop_
_entity_poly.entity_id
_entity_poly.type
_entity_poly.pdbx_seq_one_letter_code
_entity_poly.pdbx_strand_id
1 'polypeptide(L)' 'MSLSKSKLSEIQNNDSGLHGQYKTWFLDYASYVILERAVPAIEDGLKPVQRRILHAMKEMDDGRYNKVANI' A
#
# COMPACT_ATOMS: atom_id res chain seq x y z
N MET A 1 21.60 -6.95 37.77
CA MET A 1 21.45 -7.51 36.41
C MET A 1 20.04 -8.01 36.07
N SER A 2 19.12 -8.20 37.04
CA SER A 2 17.74 -8.66 36.79
C SER A 2 16.78 -7.54 36.34
N LEU A 3 16.99 -6.31 36.79
CA LEU A 3 16.15 -5.13 36.50
C LEU A 3 16.18 -4.67 35.02
N SER A 4 17.25 -4.96 34.28
CA SER A 4 17.32 -4.62 32.85
C SER A 4 16.55 -5.62 31.99
N LYS A 5 16.52 -6.90 32.38
CA LYS A 5 15.74 -7.94 31.69
C LYS A 5 14.23 -7.72 31.82
N SER A 6 13.76 -7.28 32.98
CA SER A 6 12.32 -6.98 33.17
C SER A 6 11.87 -5.78 32.33
N LYS A 7 12.71 -4.74 32.21
CA LYS A 7 12.43 -3.56 31.38
C LYS A 7 12.40 -3.88 29.88
N LEU A 8 13.27 -4.78 29.42
CA LEU A 8 13.26 -5.27 28.04
C LEU A 8 12.01 -6.11 27.72
N SER A 9 11.53 -6.93 28.68
CA SER A 9 10.27 -7.68 28.51
C SER A 9 9.03 -6.77 28.49
N GLU A 10 9.00 -5.67 29.25
CA GLU A 10 7.89 -4.70 29.20
C GLU A 10 7.81 -3.97 27.85
N ILE A 11 8.94 -3.66 27.22
CA ILE A 11 8.97 -3.05 25.89
C ILE A 11 8.39 -4.00 24.83
N GLN A 12 8.73 -5.30 24.89
CA GLN A 12 8.16 -6.31 23.99
C GLN A 12 6.66 -6.55 24.21
N ASN A 13 6.16 -6.38 25.43
CA ASN A 13 4.74 -6.56 25.75
C ASN A 13 3.84 -5.35 25.36
N ASN A 14 4.41 -4.24 24.89
CA ASN A 14 3.62 -3.08 24.45
C ASN A 14 3.16 -3.17 22.99
N ASP A 15 3.70 -4.11 22.20
CA ASP A 15 3.29 -4.33 20.80
C ASP A 15 2.10 -5.30 20.65
N SER A 16 1.71 -5.99 21.72
CA SER A 16 0.60 -6.96 21.71
C SER A 16 -0.78 -6.34 21.97
N GLY A 17 -0.86 -5.05 22.32
CA GLY A 17 -2.12 -4.31 22.45
C GLY A 17 -2.60 -3.66 21.14
N LEU A 18 -3.89 -3.31 21.06
CA LEU A 18 -4.49 -2.65 19.89
C LEU A 18 -3.71 -1.39 19.46
N HIS A 19 -3.18 -0.64 20.42
CA HIS A 19 -2.42 0.59 20.14
C HIS A 19 -1.08 0.32 19.43
N GLY A 20 -0.33 -0.70 19.86
CA GLY A 20 0.92 -1.12 19.21
C GLY A 20 0.67 -1.68 17.82
N GLN A 21 -0.35 -2.54 17.67
CA GLN A 21 -0.77 -3.07 16.37
C GLN A 21 -1.24 -1.96 15.42
N TYR A 22 -2.04 -1.01 15.91
CA TYR A 22 -2.52 0.11 15.09
C TYR A 22 -1.35 0.95 14.57
N LYS A 23 -0.36 1.27 15.41
CA LYS A 23 0.81 2.03 14.98
C LYS A 23 1.55 1.34 13.84
N THR A 24 1.83 0.04 13.98
CA THR A 24 2.59 -0.72 12.97
C THR A 24 1.76 -0.92 11.69
N TRP A 25 0.55 -1.44 11.80
CA TRP A 25 -0.30 -1.71 10.63
C TRP A 25 -0.71 -0.45 9.89
N PHE A 26 -0.99 0.63 10.61
CA PHE A 26 -1.31 1.91 9.98
C PHE A 26 -0.12 2.46 9.21
N LEU A 27 1.10 2.40 9.78
CA LEU A 27 2.30 2.87 9.11
C LEU A 27 2.63 2.03 7.87
N ASP A 28 2.52 0.71 7.95
CA ASP A 28 2.76 -0.18 6.81
C ASP A 28 1.73 0.05 5.70
N TYR A 29 0.45 0.15 6.06
CA TYR A 29 -0.61 0.43 5.11
C TYR A 29 -0.45 1.82 4.49
N ALA A 30 -0.21 2.86 5.29
CA ALA A 30 -0.02 4.22 4.80
C ALA A 30 1.17 4.29 3.84
N SER A 31 2.30 3.65 4.19
CA SER A 31 3.48 3.60 3.33
C SER A 31 3.18 2.93 2.00
N TYR A 32 2.52 1.76 2.02
CA TYR A 32 2.08 1.06 0.81
C TYR A 32 1.13 1.92 -0.03
N VAL A 33 0.14 2.57 0.59
CA VAL A 33 -0.83 3.40 -0.14
C VAL A 33 -0.14 4.59 -0.83
N ILE A 34 0.82 5.23 -0.17
CA ILE A 34 1.53 6.38 -0.72
C ILE A 34 2.38 5.95 -1.90
N LEU A 35 3.28 4.98 -1.70
CA LEU A 35 4.28 4.61 -2.70
C LEU A 35 3.69 3.78 -3.85
N GLU A 36 2.82 2.82 -3.55
CA GLU A 36 2.38 1.80 -4.53
C GLU A 36 1.00 2.08 -5.13
N ARG A 37 0.36 3.22 -4.80
CA ARG A 37 -0.96 3.56 -5.35
C ARG A 37 -1.16 5.04 -5.61
N ALA A 38 -0.81 5.90 -4.66
CA ALA A 38 -1.22 7.30 -4.69
C ALA A 38 -0.24 8.20 -5.44
N VAL A 39 1.07 8.00 -5.26
CA VAL A 39 2.12 8.78 -5.92
C VAL A 39 2.37 8.23 -7.34
N PRO A 40 2.40 9.07 -8.37
CA PRO A 40 2.72 8.63 -9.73
C PRO A 40 4.20 8.28 -9.92
N ALA A 41 4.50 7.38 -10.85
CA ALA A 41 5.89 7.11 -11.24
C ALA A 41 6.48 8.27 -12.05
N ILE A 42 7.79 8.50 -11.94
CA ILE A 42 8.45 9.63 -12.62
C ILE A 42 8.55 9.44 -14.13
N GLU A 43 8.65 8.19 -14.60
CA GLU A 43 8.91 7.89 -16.01
C GLU A 43 7.70 8.20 -16.91
N ASP A 44 6.49 7.95 -16.41
CA ASP A 44 5.23 8.13 -17.15
C ASP A 44 4.24 9.10 -16.49
N GLY A 45 4.46 9.48 -15.23
CA GLY A 45 3.53 10.32 -14.48
C GLY A 45 2.22 9.63 -14.10
N LEU A 46 2.13 8.30 -14.21
CA LEU A 46 0.89 7.55 -14.00
C LEU A 46 0.87 6.80 -12.67
N LYS A 47 -0.31 6.75 -12.05
CA LYS A 47 -0.58 5.87 -10.91
C LYS A 47 -0.74 4.42 -11.37
N PRO A 48 -0.47 3.42 -10.51
CA PRO A 48 -0.52 2.00 -10.92
C PRO A 48 -1.86 1.53 -11.48
N VAL A 49 -2.99 2.08 -11.01
CA VAL A 49 -4.33 1.75 -11.58
C VAL A 49 -4.47 2.28 -13.01
N GLN A 50 -4.00 3.49 -13.29
CA GLN A 50 -4.08 4.09 -14.62
C GLN A 50 -3.26 3.29 -15.64
N ARG A 51 -2.06 2.85 -15.25
CA ARG A 51 -1.21 2.00 -16.11
C ARG A 51 -1.89 0.69 -16.48
N ARG A 52 -2.55 0.04 -15.51
CA ARG A 52 -3.32 -1.20 -15.75
C ARG A 52 -4.51 -0.97 -16.69
N ILE A 53 -5.25 0.12 -16.52
CA ILE A 53 -6.36 0.48 -17.40
C ILE A 53 -5.86 0.69 -18.83
N LEU A 54 -4.78 1.47 -19.03
CA LEU A 54 -4.22 1.71 -20.36
C LEU A 54 -3.67 0.43 -21.00
N HIS A 55 -3.07 -0.47 -20.22
CA HIS A 55 -2.65 -1.77 -20.71
C HIS A 55 -3.84 -2.60 -21.18
N ALA A 56 -4.89 -2.73 -20.36
CA ALA A 56 -6.10 -3.47 -20.72
C ALA A 56 -6.78 -2.87 -21.96
N MET A 57 -6.90 -1.54 -22.03
CA MET A 57 -7.45 -0.85 -23.19
C MET A 57 -6.65 -1.11 -24.46
N LYS A 58 -5.31 -1.20 -24.36
CA LYS A 58 -4.46 -1.52 -25.50
C LYS A 58 -4.62 -2.97 -25.98
N GLU A 59 -4.81 -3.91 -25.06
CA GLU A 59 -5.07 -5.32 -25.41
C GLU A 59 -6.46 -5.54 -26.00
N MET A 60 -7.44 -4.72 -25.60
CA MET A 60 -8.82 -4.78 -26.07
C MET A 60 -9.10 -3.91 -27.31
N ASP A 61 -8.10 -3.25 -27.88
CA ASP A 61 -8.30 -2.29 -28.97
C ASP A 61 -8.79 -2.98 -30.26
N ASP A 62 -10.09 -2.83 -30.53
CA ASP A 62 -10.80 -3.34 -31.71
C ASP A 62 -11.16 -2.21 -32.70
N GLY A 63 -10.63 -1.01 -32.50
CA GLY A 63 -10.93 0.18 -33.31
C GLY A 63 -12.33 0.76 -33.09
N ARG A 64 -13.08 0.26 -32.09
CA ARG A 64 -14.41 0.75 -31.72
C ARG A 64 -14.40 1.35 -30.32
N TYR A 65 -15.39 2.18 -30.04
CA TYR A 65 -15.59 2.68 -28.68
C TYR A 65 -16.19 1.59 -27.81
N ASN A 66 -15.42 1.17 -26.80
CA ASN A 66 -15.85 0.23 -25.79
C ASN A 66 -16.50 0.97 -24.61
N LYS A 67 -17.57 0.42 -24.07
CA LYS A 67 -18.25 0.97 -22.88
C LYS A 67 -17.29 0.91 -21.70
N VAL A 68 -17.21 1.99 -20.91
CA VAL A 68 -16.31 2.07 -19.74
C VAL A 68 -16.51 0.92 -18.75
N ALA A 69 -17.74 0.45 -18.56
CA ALA A 69 -18.03 -0.68 -17.68
C ALA A 69 -17.53 -2.04 -18.20
N ASN A 70 -17.15 -2.12 -19.49
CA ASN A 70 -16.61 -3.32 -20.12
C ASN A 70 -15.08 -3.34 -20.13
N ILE A 71 -14.43 -2.20 -19.86
CA ILE A 71 -12.99 -2.06 -19.68
C ILE A 71 -12.66 -2.38 -18.22
#